data_AF-A0A410MA94-F1
#
_entry.id   AF-A0A410MA94-F1
#
_cell.length_a   1.000
_cell.length_b   1.000
_cell.length_c   1.000
_cell.angle_alpha   90.00
_cell.angle_beta   90.00
_cell.angle_gamma   90.00
#
_symmetry.space_group_name_H-M   'P 1'
#
loop_
_entity.id
_entity.type
_entity.pdbx_description
1 polymer ?
#
loop_
_entity_poly.entity_id
_entity_poly.type
_entity_poly.pdbx_seq_one_letter_code
_entity_poly.pdbx_strand_id
1 'polypeptide(L)'
;MFQMNESQKEEFDELMHSLRNAESIEETRYYFAEIQQYLDTLQAESGSSIQKVDDSHLKEYESLKKKMIDANTKKEVHFYENKIHELIDELDVTKM
;
A
#
# COMPACT_ATOMS: atom_id res chain seq x y z
N MET A 1 13.34 3.84 -3.18
CA MET A 1 12.86 2.45 -3.36
C MET A 1 12.29 1.86 -2.08
N PHE A 2 10.97 1.69 -1.95
CA PHE A 2 10.45 0.68 -1.02
C PHE A 2 10.90 -0.66 -1.58
N GLN A 3 11.89 -1.28 -0.95
CA GLN A 3 12.43 -2.54 -1.40
C GLN A 3 11.87 -3.62 -0.48
N MET A 4 10.78 -4.23 -0.91
CA MET A 4 10.22 -5.41 -0.27
C MET A 4 11.00 -6.65 -0.74
N ASN A 5 11.23 -7.58 0.16
CA ASN A 5 11.61 -8.94 -0.20
C ASN A 5 10.35 -9.75 -0.56
N GLU A 6 10.54 -10.96 -1.10
CA GLU A 6 9.44 -11.83 -1.56
C GLU A 6 8.42 -12.13 -0.46
N SER A 7 8.88 -12.42 0.76
CA SER A 7 8.00 -12.62 1.92
C SER A 7 7.22 -11.36 2.30
N GLN A 8 7.84 -10.17 2.14
CA GLN A 8 7.18 -8.90 2.45
C GLN A 8 6.13 -8.54 1.40
N LYS A 9 6.36 -8.94 0.16
CA LYS A 9 5.42 -8.80 -0.93
C LYS A 9 4.21 -9.73 -0.75
N GLU A 10 4.45 -11.00 -0.42
CA GLU A 10 3.37 -11.96 -0.16
C GLU A 10 2.43 -11.48 0.96
N GLU A 11 2.99 -11.00 2.08
CA GLU A 11 2.20 -10.50 3.20
C GLU A 11 1.43 -9.22 2.85
N PHE A 12 2.03 -8.33 2.05
CA PHE A 12 1.33 -7.18 1.50
C PHE A 12 0.17 -7.57 0.56
N ASP A 13 0.40 -8.52 -0.34
CA ASP A 13 -0.60 -9.03 -1.27
C ASP A 13 -1.77 -9.71 -0.54
N GLU A 14 -1.49 -10.44 0.56
CA GLU A 14 -2.52 -11.04 1.42
C GLU A 14 -3.38 -9.98 2.13
N LEU A 15 -2.76 -8.93 2.64
CA LEU A 15 -3.47 -7.81 3.28
C LEU A 15 -4.36 -7.08 2.28
N MET A 16 -3.88 -6.87 1.05
CA MET A 16 -4.65 -6.27 -0.03
C MET A 16 -5.77 -7.19 -0.51
N HIS A 17 -5.53 -8.51 -0.57
CA HIS A 17 -6.59 -9.48 -0.85
C HIS A 17 -7.70 -9.43 0.21
N SER A 18 -7.32 -9.26 1.48
CA SER A 18 -8.27 -9.13 2.59
C SER A 18 -9.07 -7.82 2.51
N LEU A 19 -8.40 -6.71 2.16
CA LEU A 19 -9.05 -5.42 1.89
C LEU A 19 -10.07 -5.53 0.75
N ARG A 20 -9.72 -6.23 -0.33
CA ARG A 20 -10.57 -6.44 -1.51
C ARG A 20 -11.87 -7.19 -1.20
N ASN A 21 -11.75 -8.19 -0.34
CA ASN A 21 -12.86 -9.06 0.04
C ASN A 21 -13.67 -8.52 1.23
N ALA A 22 -13.34 -7.33 1.75
CA ALA A 22 -14.05 -6.73 2.87
C ALA A 22 -15.56 -6.56 2.60
N GLU A 23 -16.38 -7.18 3.45
CA GLU A 23 -17.83 -7.19 3.36
C GLU A 23 -18.47 -5.95 4.02
N SER A 24 -17.71 -5.20 4.83
CA SER A 24 -18.15 -3.94 5.45
C SER A 24 -17.14 -2.80 5.31
N ILE A 25 -17.60 -1.57 5.51
CA ILE A 25 -16.72 -0.39 5.53
C ILE A 25 -15.78 -0.44 6.75
N GLU A 26 -16.26 -1.03 7.85
CA GLU A 26 -15.48 -1.27 9.05
C GLU A 26 -14.33 -2.25 8.78
N GLU A 27 -14.58 -3.34 8.07
CA GLU A 27 -13.53 -4.27 7.62
C GLU A 27 -12.57 -3.62 6.64
N THR A 28 -13.09 -2.81 5.70
CA THR A 28 -12.25 -2.03 4.80
C THR A 28 -11.29 -1.13 5.58
N ARG A 29 -11.79 -0.41 6.59
CA ARG A 29 -10.96 0.46 7.45
C ARG A 29 -9.96 -0.34 8.28
N TYR A 30 -10.38 -1.51 8.76
CA TYR A 30 -9.52 -2.41 9.52
C TYR A 30 -8.34 -2.89 8.67
N TYR A 31 -8.59 -3.54 7.53
CA TYR A 31 -7.52 -4.03 6.65
C TYR A 31 -6.65 -2.91 6.12
N PHE A 32 -7.23 -1.74 5.85
CA PHE A 32 -6.45 -0.58 5.49
C PHE A 32 -5.49 -0.11 6.60
N ALA A 33 -5.92 -0.14 7.87
CA ALA A 33 -5.05 0.18 9.00
C ALA A 33 -3.92 -0.85 9.16
N GLU A 34 -4.19 -2.13 8.93
CA GLU A 34 -3.17 -3.20 8.92
C GLU A 34 -2.14 -2.96 7.80
N ILE A 35 -2.59 -2.66 6.57
CA ILE A 35 -1.72 -2.31 5.43
C ILE A 35 -0.84 -1.10 5.76
N GLN A 36 -1.41 -0.08 6.41
CA GLN A 36 -0.63 1.07 6.86
C GLN A 36 0.48 0.68 7.83
N GLN A 37 0.11 -0.04 8.89
CA GLN A 37 1.04 -0.41 9.94
C GLN A 37 2.16 -1.31 9.39
N TYR A 38 1.81 -2.20 8.46
CA TYR A 38 2.74 -3.05 7.75
C TYR A 38 3.81 -2.23 7.02
N LEU A 39 3.38 -1.26 6.22
CA LEU A 39 4.28 -0.42 5.43
C LEU A 39 5.11 0.54 6.29
N ASP A 40 4.52 1.09 7.35
CA ASP A 40 5.23 1.92 8.31
C ASP A 40 6.34 1.09 9.02
N THR A 41 6.08 -0.18 9.29
CA THR A 41 7.07 -1.13 9.85
C THR A 41 8.20 -1.42 8.86
N LEU A 42 7.86 -1.70 7.59
CA LEU A 42 8.87 -1.90 6.54
C LEU A 42 9.76 -0.67 6.34
N GLN A 43 9.18 0.53 6.45
CA GLN A 43 9.94 1.78 6.39
C GLN A 43 10.88 1.93 7.59
N ALA A 44 10.45 1.55 8.79
CA ALA A 44 11.27 1.58 9.99
C ALA A 44 12.40 0.54 9.98
N GLU A 45 12.12 -0.68 9.51
CA GLU A 45 13.07 -1.80 9.45
C GLU A 45 14.14 -1.62 8.37
N SER A 46 13.80 -0.96 7.25
CA SER A 46 14.75 -0.65 6.16
C SER A 46 15.82 0.38 6.52
N GLY A 47 15.81 0.90 7.76
CA GLY A 47 16.96 1.53 8.41
C GLY A 47 17.73 2.52 7.52
N SER A 48 17.07 3.55 6.99
CA SER A 48 17.73 4.68 6.32
C SER A 48 18.84 4.29 5.34
N SER A 49 18.54 3.46 4.34
CA SER A 49 19.35 3.36 3.11
C SER A 49 18.49 3.02 1.91
N ILE A 50 17.26 3.51 1.90
CA ILE A 50 16.51 3.56 0.66
C ILE A 50 17.21 4.58 -0.25
N GLN A 51 18.01 4.08 -1.19
CA GLN A 51 18.40 4.85 -2.37
C GLN A 51 17.13 5.49 -2.93
N LYS A 52 17.06 6.83 -2.81
CA LYS A 52 16.05 7.74 -3.35
C LYS A 52 14.77 7.00 -3.74
N VAL A 53 13.82 6.81 -2.81
CA VAL A 53 12.43 6.82 -3.27
C VAL A 53 12.31 8.19 -3.91
N ASP A 54 12.04 8.25 -5.20
CA ASP A 54 11.74 9.53 -5.80
C ASP A 54 10.55 10.09 -5.00
N ASP A 55 10.74 11.22 -4.31
CA ASP A 55 9.77 11.78 -3.35
C ASP A 55 8.36 11.88 -3.94
N SER A 56 8.25 11.89 -5.27
CA SER A 56 7.03 11.77 -6.06
C SER A 56 6.22 10.51 -5.76
N HIS A 57 6.83 9.32 -5.78
CA HIS A 57 6.10 8.05 -5.59
C HIS A 57 5.64 7.88 -4.15
N LEU A 58 6.45 8.35 -3.18
CA LEU A 58 6.04 8.36 -1.77
C LEU A 58 4.84 9.30 -1.55
N LYS A 59 4.88 10.51 -2.14
CA LYS A 59 3.77 11.47 -2.07
C LYS A 59 2.52 10.96 -2.78
N GLU A 60 2.68 10.26 -3.90
CA GLU A 60 1.57 9.67 -4.63
C GLU A 60 0.93 8.54 -3.82
N TYR A 61 1.75 7.68 -3.22
CA TYR A 61 1.32 6.64 -2.30
C TYR A 61 0.55 7.24 -1.10
N GLU A 62 1.11 8.24 -0.40
CA GLU A 62 0.45 8.93 0.71
C GLU A 62 -0.85 9.62 0.28
N SER A 63 -0.91 10.17 -0.94
CA SER A 63 -2.10 10.78 -1.50
C SER A 63 -3.21 9.77 -1.77
N LEU A 64 -2.87 8.63 -2.39
CA LEU A 64 -3.81 7.54 -2.66
C LEU A 64 -4.36 6.95 -1.37
N LYS A 65 -3.47 6.74 -0.38
CA LYS A 65 -3.81 6.33 0.98
C LYS A 65 -4.83 7.27 1.64
N LYS A 66 -4.57 8.58 1.62
CA LYS A 66 -5.51 9.56 2.18
C LYS A 66 -6.86 9.54 1.46
N LYS A 67 -6.86 9.46 0.13
CA LYS A 67 -8.10 9.37 -0.65
C LYS A 67 -8.90 8.10 -0.39
N MET A 68 -8.22 7.00 -0.05
CA MET A 68 -8.88 5.75 0.35
C MET A 68 -9.52 5.84 1.74
N ILE A 69 -8.93 6.59 2.67
CA ILE A 69 -9.54 6.89 3.99
C ILE A 69 -10.78 7.76 3.82
N ASP A 70 -10.65 8.79 2.99
CA ASP A 70 -11.70 9.77 2.74
C ASP A 70 -12.82 9.22 1.83
N ALA A 71 -12.61 8.02 1.26
CA ALA A 71 -13.58 7.34 0.43
C ALA A 71 -14.83 6.95 1.24
N ASN A 72 -16.00 7.29 0.70
CA ASN A 72 -17.29 7.02 1.36
C ASN A 72 -18.01 5.82 0.74
N THR A 73 -17.45 5.27 -0.34
CA THR A 73 -18.03 4.12 -1.04
C THR A 73 -16.99 3.03 -1.23
N LYS A 74 -17.42 1.76 -1.17
CA LYS A 74 -16.56 0.62 -1.50
C LYS A 74 -15.94 0.69 -2.89
N LYS A 75 -16.65 1.31 -3.84
CA LYS A 75 -16.15 1.50 -5.21
C LYS A 75 -14.95 2.44 -5.25
N GLU A 76 -14.99 3.53 -4.48
CA GLU A 76 -13.87 4.46 -4.36
C GLU A 76 -12.69 3.80 -3.64
N VAL A 77 -12.96 3.06 -2.56
CA VAL A 77 -11.92 2.26 -1.87
C VAL A 77 -11.24 1.33 -2.87
N HIS A 78 -12.01 0.53 -3.61
CA HIS A 78 -11.45 -0.42 -4.57
C HIS A 78 -10.68 0.27 -5.70
N PHE A 79 -11.10 1.48 -6.10
CA PHE A 79 -10.35 2.27 -7.07
C PHE A 79 -8.97 2.69 -6.54
N TYR A 80 -8.90 3.18 -5.30
CA TYR A 80 -7.63 3.59 -4.69
C TYR A 80 -6.74 2.39 -4.32
N GLU A 81 -7.34 1.28 -3.92
CA GLU A 81 -6.65 -0.01 -3.70
C GLU A 81 -5.91 -0.45 -4.97
N ASN A 82 -6.59 -0.49 -6.12
CA ASN A 82 -5.97 -0.85 -7.40
C ASN A 82 -4.83 0.12 -7.77
N LYS A 83 -5.00 1.41 -7.50
CA LYS A 83 -3.95 2.42 -7.76
C LYS A 83 -2.73 2.24 -6.86
N ILE A 84 -2.94 1.82 -5.61
CA ILE A 84 -1.85 1.47 -4.68
C ILE A 84 -1.11 0.23 -5.18
N HIS A 85 -1.82 -0.80 -5.62
CA HIS A 85 -1.21 -1.98 -6.25
C HIS A 85 -0.39 -1.63 -7.49
N GLU A 86 -0.96 -0.87 -8.43
CA GLU A 86 -0.24 -0.44 -9.64
C GLU A 86 1.05 0.33 -9.29
N LEU A 87 0.97 1.25 -8.32
CA LEU A 87 2.15 2.02 -7.88
C LEU A 87 3.23 1.12 -7.27
N ILE A 88 2.84 0.09 -6.52
CA ILE A 88 3.77 -0.86 -5.90
C ILE A 88 4.40 -1.78 -6.95
N ASP A 89 3.61 -2.25 -7.91
CA ASP A 89 4.11 -3.02 -9.05
C ASP A 89 5.10 -2.21 -9.91
N GLU A 90 4.80 -0.94 -10.19
CA GLU A 90 5.72 -0.04 -10.90
C GLU A 90 7.05 0.16 -10.14
N LEU A 91 6.97 0.26 -8.81
CA LEU A 91 8.15 0.36 -7.94
C LEU A 91 9.00 -0.92 -7.92
N ASP A 92 8.38 -2.09 -8.12
CA ASP A 92 9.06 -3.40 -8.17
C ASP A 92 9.68 -3.67 -9.56
N VAL A 93 9.00 -3.26 -10.64
CA VAL A 93 9.44 -3.47 -12.05
C VAL A 93 10.67 -2.64 -12.44
N THR A 94 10.98 -1.55 -11.72
CA THR A 94 12.13 -0.68 -12.04
C THR A 94 13.50 -1.35 -11.80
N LYS A 95 13.52 -2.66 -11.48
CA LYS A 95 14.74 -3.47 -11.27
C LYS A 95 14.93 -4.65 -12.24
N MET A 96 14.17 -4.74 -13.34
CA MET A 96 14.55 -5.63 -14.46
C MET A 96 15.48 -4.95 -15.47
#